data_AF-A0AAD8YCU9-F1
#
_entry.id   AF-A0AAD8YCU9-F1
#
_cell.length_a   1.000
_cell.length_b   1.000
_cell.length_c   1.000
_cell.angle_alpha   90.00
_cell.angle_beta   90.00
_cell.angle_gamma   90.00
#
_symmetry.space_group_name_H-M   'P 1'
#
loop_
_entity.id
_entity.type
_entity.pdbx_description
1 polymer ?
#
loop_
_entity_poly.entity_id
_entity_poly.type
_entity_poly.pdbx_seq_one_letter_code
_entity_poly.pdbx_strand_id
1 'polypeptide(L)'
;MAEKKKSYHQGHDIKSLVINLATALLFFLPFALYYDIKEQQSENVTLYCGVVVGGLLLSLIVPPVGWMRPHPYTDMPGNVPLKFRRD
;
A
#
# COMPACT_ATOMS: atom_id res chain seq x y z
N MET A 1 16.42 16.77 35.63
CA MET A 1 16.24 17.24 34.23
C MET A 1 15.03 16.50 33.67
N ALA A 2 13.96 17.21 33.33
CA ALA A 2 12.77 16.59 32.78
C ALA A 2 13.07 16.11 31.35
N GLU A 3 13.02 14.80 31.14
CA GLU A 3 13.17 14.18 29.82
C GLU A 3 12.03 14.67 28.93
N LYS A 4 12.37 15.43 27.87
CA LYS A 4 11.40 15.91 26.88
C LYS A 4 10.83 14.67 26.18
N LYS A 5 9.59 14.25 26.52
CA LYS A 5 8.89 13.18 25.80
C LYS A 5 8.92 13.50 24.30
N LYS A 6 9.63 12.69 23.51
CA LYS A 6 9.62 12.81 22.03
C LYS A 6 8.17 12.79 21.56
N SER A 7 7.78 13.79 20.78
CA SER A 7 6.43 13.85 20.19
C SER A 7 6.28 12.66 19.25
N TYR A 8 5.35 11.76 19.56
CA TYR A 8 5.08 10.58 18.76
C TYR A 8 4.51 11.06 17.42
N HIS A 9 5.16 10.73 16.30
CA HIS A 9 4.65 11.08 14.98
C HIS A 9 3.38 10.28 14.68
N GLN A 10 2.21 10.84 14.98
CA GLN A 10 0.91 10.32 14.54
C GLN A 10 0.60 10.80 13.12
N GLY A 11 0.13 9.90 12.25
CA GLY A 11 -0.28 10.20 10.89
C GLY A 11 -0.73 8.94 10.15
N HIS A 12 -1.07 9.09 8.87
CA HIS A 12 -1.53 7.99 8.03
C HIS A 12 -0.35 7.23 7.41
N ASP A 13 -0.40 5.91 7.49
CA ASP A 13 0.51 5.01 6.79
C ASP A 13 -0.06 4.68 5.41
N ILE A 14 0.23 5.54 4.44
CA ILE A 14 -0.21 5.40 3.04
C ILE A 14 0.37 4.14 2.42
N LYS A 15 1.59 3.76 2.79
CA LYS A 15 2.22 2.55 2.29
C LYS A 15 1.47 1.31 2.74
N SER A 16 1.08 1.23 4.01
CA SER A 16 0.21 0.15 4.49
C SER A 16 -1.14 0.14 3.78
N LEU A 17 -1.73 1.31 3.49
CA LEU A 17 -2.97 1.39 2.72
C LEU A 17 -2.80 0.80 1.32
N VAL A 18 -1.76 1.18 0.59
CA VAL A 18 -1.52 0.71 -0.78
C VAL A 18 -1.14 -0.78 -0.81
N ILE A 19 -0.33 -1.24 0.15
CA ILE A 19 -0.02 -2.68 0.29
C ILE A 19 -1.30 -3.48 0.54
N ASN A 20 -2.17 -3.02 1.45
CA ASN A 20 -3.43 -3.70 1.74
C ASN A 20 -4.38 -3.71 0.54
N LEU A 21 -4.40 -2.64 -0.25
CA LEU A 21 -5.17 -2.61 -1.49
C LEU A 21 -4.61 -3.59 -2.52
N ALA A 22 -3.29 -3.62 -2.73
CA ALA A 22 -2.64 -4.52 -3.66
C ALA A 22 -2.83 -6.00 -3.27
N THR A 23 -2.73 -6.33 -1.98
CA THR A 23 -2.99 -7.69 -1.49
C THR A 23 -4.46 -8.07 -1.59
N ALA A 24 -5.39 -7.12 -1.38
CA ALA A 24 -6.80 -7.36 -1.63
C ALA A 24 -7.07 -7.67 -3.11
N LEU A 25 -6.48 -6.92 -4.04
CA LEU A 25 -6.58 -7.20 -5.48
C LEU A 25 -6.04 -8.59 -5.83
N LEU A 26 -4.90 -8.98 -5.26
CA LEU A 26 -4.34 -10.32 -5.44
C LEU A 26 -5.26 -11.42 -4.86
N PHE A 27 -5.88 -11.18 -3.71
CA PHE A 27 -6.82 -12.11 -3.09
C PHE A 27 -8.08 -12.31 -3.95
N PHE A 28 -8.58 -11.24 -4.58
CA PHE A 28 -9.77 -11.30 -5.44
C PHE A 28 -9.49 -11.78 -6.88
N LEU A 29 -8.24 -11.78 -7.32
CA LEU A 29 -7.85 -12.25 -8.66
C LEU A 29 -8.42 -13.64 -9.06
N PRO A 30 -8.33 -14.71 -8.24
CA PRO A 30 -8.88 -16.01 -8.64
C PRO A 30 -10.40 -15.97 -8.85
N PHE A 31 -11.12 -15.13 -8.10
CA PHE A 31 -12.57 -14.95 -8.29
C PHE A 31 -12.86 -14.22 -9.59
N ALA A 32 -12.13 -13.14 -9.89
CA ALA A 32 -12.27 -12.40 -11.13
C ALA A 32 -12.02 -13.30 -12.36
N LEU A 33 -10.93 -14.09 -12.33
CA LEU A 33 -10.61 -15.04 -13.40
C LEU A 33 -11.67 -16.14 -13.54
N TYR A 34 -12.22 -16.64 -12.44
CA TYR A 34 -13.27 -17.66 -12.48
C TYR A 34 -14.54 -17.16 -13.17
N TYR A 35 -14.99 -15.94 -12.85
CA TYR A 35 -16.17 -15.35 -13.50
C TYR A 35 -15.93 -15.06 -14.99
N ASP A 36 -14.75 -14.55 -15.34
CA ASP A 36 -14.39 -14.22 -16.73
C ASP A 36 -14.29 -15.46 -17.63
N ILE A 37 -13.70 -16.55 -17.11
CA ILE A 37 -13.67 -17.87 -17.79
C ILE A 37 -15.09 -18.43 -17.97
N LYS A 38 -15.94 -18.28 -16.95
CA LYS A 38 -17.34 -18.73 -17.00
C LYS A 38 -18.14 -18.00 -18.08
N GLU A 39 -17.85 -16.72 -18.32
CA GLU A 39 -18.51 -15.90 -19.35
C GLU A 39 -17.83 -16.00 -20.73
N GLN A 40 -16.82 -16.86 -20.90
CA GLN A 40 -16.01 -17.00 -22.13
C GLN A 40 -15.33 -15.69 -22.58
N GLN A 41 -15.12 -14.74 -21.67
CA GLN A 41 -14.50 -13.45 -21.96
C GLN A 41 -12.99 -13.46 -21.69
N SER A 42 -12.27 -14.44 -22.23
CA SER A 42 -10.83 -14.65 -21.96
C SER A 42 -9.91 -13.48 -22.33
N GLU A 43 -10.42 -12.44 -22.99
CA GLU A 43 -9.68 -11.24 -23.38
C GLU A 43 -9.26 -10.39 -22.16
N ASN A 44 -9.96 -10.48 -21.02
CA ASN A 44 -9.71 -9.62 -19.85
C ASN A 44 -8.66 -10.20 -18.88
N VAL A 45 -8.27 -11.47 -19.04
CA VAL A 45 -7.30 -12.15 -18.17
C VAL A 45 -5.99 -11.36 -18.03
N THR A 46 -5.46 -10.87 -19.16
CA THR A 46 -4.22 -10.08 -19.18
C THR A 46 -4.39 -8.75 -18.44
N LEU A 47 -5.57 -8.15 -18.51
CA LEU A 47 -5.89 -6.90 -17.81
C LEU A 47 -5.94 -7.12 -16.30
N TYR A 48 -6.60 -8.17 -15.81
CA TYR A 48 -6.66 -8.46 -14.38
C TYR A 48 -5.28 -8.73 -13.78
N CYS A 49 -4.48 -9.57 -14.45
CA CYS A 49 -3.10 -9.83 -14.05
C CYS A 49 -2.26 -8.55 -14.07
N GLY A 50 -2.43 -7.71 -15.10
CA GLY A 50 -1.77 -6.42 -15.22
C GLY A 50 -2.11 -5.45 -14.08
N VAL A 51 -3.38 -5.37 -13.69
CA VAL A 51 -3.83 -4.52 -12.57
C VAL A 51 -3.24 -4.99 -11.24
N VAL A 52 -3.20 -6.30 -10.99
CA VAL A 52 -2.61 -6.84 -9.75
C VAL A 52 -1.11 -6.60 -9.70
N VAL A 53 -0.38 -6.88 -10.78
CA VAL A 53 1.07 -6.64 -10.88
C VAL A 53 1.36 -5.14 -10.76
N GLY A 54 0.59 -4.30 -11.44
CA GLY A 54 0.70 -2.84 -11.35
C GLY A 54 0.47 -2.32 -9.94
N GLY A 55 -0.56 -2.83 -9.24
CA GLY A 55 -0.84 -2.51 -7.84
C GLY A 55 0.30 -2.90 -6.90
N LEU A 56 0.89 -4.08 -7.09
CA LEU A 56 2.05 -4.54 -6.33
C LEU A 56 3.28 -3.65 -6.58
N LEU A 57 3.56 -3.29 -7.83
CA LEU A 57 4.67 -2.39 -8.17
C LEU A 57 4.46 -0.99 -7.60
N LEU A 58 3.24 -0.44 -7.66
CA LEU A 58 2.91 0.84 -7.03
C LEU A 58 3.16 0.82 -5.52
N SER A 59 2.87 -0.29 -4.85
CA SER A 59 3.13 -0.43 -3.41
C SER A 59 4.61 -0.34 -3.02
N LEU A 60 5.53 -0.57 -3.96
CA LEU A 60 6.98 -0.44 -3.74
C LEU A 60 7.47 1.00 -3.91
N ILE A 61 6.78 1.79 -4.73
CA ILE A 61 7.18 3.17 -5.09
C ILE A 61 6.58 4.19 -4.13
N VAL A 62 5.40 3.90 -3.54
CA VAL A 62 4.71 4.83 -2.64
C VAL A 62 5.55 5.17 -1.40
N PRO A 63 5.68 6.45 -1.04
CA PRO A 63 6.43 6.86 0.13
C PRO A 63 5.83 6.29 1.44
N PRO A 64 6.66 5.85 2.39
CA PRO A 64 8.13 5.82 2.36
C PRO A 64 8.69 4.81 1.34
N VAL A 65 9.59 5.30 0.49
CA VAL A 65 10.19 4.52 -0.61
C VAL A 65 11.05 3.39 -0.03
N GLY A 66 10.97 2.18 -0.59
CA GLY A 66 11.80 1.02 -0.20
C GLY A 66 11.04 -0.05 0.59
N TRP A 67 11.70 -0.83 1.46
CA TRP A 67 11.07 -1.92 2.22
C TRP A 67 10.50 -1.47 3.58
N MET A 68 10.91 -0.30 4.07
CA MET A 68 10.63 0.12 5.44
C MET A 68 9.23 0.72 5.57
N ARG A 69 8.50 0.36 6.62
CA ARG A 69 7.21 0.99 6.97
C ARG A 69 7.47 2.29 7.75
N PRO A 70 6.60 3.32 7.60
CA PRO A 70 6.71 4.52 8.40
C PRO A 70 6.43 4.15 9.85
N HIS A 71 7.41 4.36 10.72
CA HIS A 71 7.32 4.00 12.13
C HIS A 71 7.52 5.25 12.99
N PRO A 72 6.68 5.49 14.01
CA PRO A 72 6.77 6.67 14.88
C PRO A 72 8.05 6.76 15.73
N TYR A 73 8.89 5.71 15.73
CA TYR A 73 10.11 5.60 16.55
C TYR A 73 11.38 5.58 15.71
N THR A 74 11.27 5.63 14.39
CA THR A 74 12.42 5.59 13.50
C THR A 74 12.77 7.02 13.12
N ASP A 75 13.91 7.52 13.62
CA ASP A 75 14.41 8.89 13.37
C ASP A 75 14.95 9.09 11.92
N MET A 76 14.53 8.26 10.95
CA MET A 76 14.99 8.36 9.57
C MET A 76 14.29 9.51 8.82
N PRO A 77 15.04 10.42 8.18
CA PRO A 77 14.46 11.52 7.42
C PRO A 77 13.61 10.96 6.26
N GLY A 78 12.33 11.36 6.21
CA GLY A 78 11.39 10.92 5.19
C GLY A 78 10.62 9.62 5.49
N ASN A 79 10.93 8.90 6.57
CA ASN A 79 10.18 7.71 7.01
C ASN A 79 9.13 8.04 8.09
N VAL A 80 8.46 9.19 7.94
CA VAL A 80 7.41 9.64 8.86
C VAL A 80 6.03 9.37 8.26
N PRO A 81 5.02 9.04 9.10
CA PRO A 81 3.64 8.92 8.62
C PRO A 81 3.18 10.20 7.93
N LEU A 82 2.40 10.08 6.85
CA LEU A 82 1.87 11.24 6.16
C LEU A 82 0.90 11.97 7.09
N LYS A 83 1.16 13.24 7.35
CA LYS A 83 0.26 14.10 8.11
C LYS A 83 -0.46 15.00 7.12
N PHE A 84 -1.75 14.75 6.90
CA PHE A 84 -2.60 15.80 6.35
C PHE A 84 -2.63 16.91 7.40
N ARG A 85 -2.24 18.12 7.02
CA ARG A 85 -2.29 19.30 7.89
C ARG A 85 -3.74 19.42 8.38
N ARG A 86 -3.98 19.04 9.63
CA ARG A 86 -5.15 19.51 10.37
C ARG A 86 -4.70 20.80 11.02
N ASP A 87 -5.40 21.87 10.68
CA ASP A 87 -5.33 23.13 11.41
C ASP A 87 -5.45 22.90 12.93
#